data_AF-A0A162JSG5-F1
#
_entry.id   AF-A0A162JSG5-F1
#
_cell.length_a   1.000
_cell.length_b   1.000
_cell.length_c   1.000
_cell.angle_alpha   90.00
_cell.angle_beta   90.00
_cell.angle_gamma   90.00
#
_symmetry.space_group_name_H-M   'P 1'
#
loop_
_entity.id
_entity.type
_entity.pdbx_description
1 polymer ?
#
loop_
_entity_poly.entity_id
_entity_poly.type
_entity_poly.pdbx_seq_one_letter_code
_entity_poly.pdbx_strand_id
1 'polypeptide(L)'
;MYQYVTDTGATIAIDDKSKGLYVNTVPRLGLTSDALLYCMYSIAALHCKVIGDLRGLVSRDAHRKYLSMGLREHNLAIANIAPKTADAICLTSSLLRFCSFILLQDRVRQPYTPPVEWLMMNASTKALVATAYELPGGGKEGSVAAMMVGFSPLVSNEEMRFDPAQRQGLEPLLQRDEVRDVREPWDAESQDAYESTLSYIGGAIETARAGDRQDGLRRLIIFPILVKGRFIELV
;
A
#
# COMPACT_ATOMS: atom_id res chain seq x y z
N MET A 1 4.29 -13.07 17.38
CA MET A 1 4.49 -14.18 16.44
C MET A 1 3.25 -15.05 16.30
N TYR A 2 2.77 -15.70 17.37
CA TYR A 2 1.57 -16.56 17.36
C TYR A 2 0.39 -15.93 16.60
N GLN A 3 -0.09 -14.76 17.04
CA GLN A 3 -1.17 -14.00 16.40
C GLN A 3 -0.98 -13.75 14.90
N TYR A 4 0.27 -13.56 14.45
CA TYR A 4 0.52 -13.35 13.03
C TYR A 4 0.26 -14.64 12.25
N VAL A 5 0.84 -15.74 12.73
CA VAL A 5 0.82 -17.04 12.05
C VAL A 5 -0.56 -17.68 12.08
N THR A 6 -1.33 -17.50 13.17
CA THR A 6 -2.65 -18.11 13.31
C THR A 6 -3.75 -17.34 12.59
N ASP A 7 -3.71 -16.01 12.65
CA ASP A 7 -4.85 -15.18 12.22
C ASP A 7 -4.43 -14.08 11.25
N THR A 8 -3.48 -13.24 11.64
CA THR A 8 -3.20 -11.99 10.91
C THR A 8 -2.76 -12.23 9.48
N GLY A 9 -1.84 -13.17 9.24
CA GLY A 9 -1.32 -13.48 7.91
C GLY A 9 -2.41 -13.95 6.94
N ALA A 10 -3.40 -14.69 7.43
CA ALA A 10 -4.54 -15.13 6.64
C ALA A 10 -5.51 -13.99 6.36
N THR A 11 -5.79 -13.12 7.35
CA THR A 11 -6.73 -11.99 7.18
C THR A 11 -6.20 -10.91 6.25
N ILE A 12 -4.89 -10.63 6.26
CA ILE A 12 -4.30 -9.59 5.40
C ILE A 12 -4.05 -10.07 3.97
N ALA A 13 -4.09 -11.38 3.73
CA ALA A 13 -4.09 -11.93 2.38
C ALA A 13 -5.42 -11.61 1.69
N ILE A 14 -5.39 -10.65 0.76
CA ILE A 14 -6.59 -10.13 0.09
C ILE A 14 -7.26 -11.21 -0.76
N ASP A 15 -6.47 -12.15 -1.29
CA ASP A 15 -6.91 -13.23 -2.17
C ASP A 15 -5.99 -14.46 -2.10
N ASP A 16 -6.37 -15.54 -2.78
CA ASP A 16 -5.58 -16.78 -2.83
C ASP A 16 -4.22 -16.58 -3.52
N LYS A 17 -4.12 -15.63 -4.46
CA LYS A 17 -2.85 -15.30 -5.14
C LYS A 17 -1.81 -14.76 -4.15
N SER A 18 -2.23 -13.93 -3.20
CA SER A 18 -1.34 -13.33 -2.21
C SER A 18 -1.21 -14.15 -0.92
N LYS A 19 -2.08 -15.14 -0.69
CA LYS A 19 -2.09 -15.97 0.51
C LYS A 19 -0.76 -16.67 0.80
N GLY A 20 -0.16 -17.31 -0.21
CA GLY A 20 1.14 -17.97 -0.05
C GLY A 20 2.25 -17.02 0.42
N LEU A 21 2.16 -15.73 0.03
CA LEU A 21 3.10 -14.71 0.44
C LEU A 21 2.99 -14.41 1.94
N TYR A 22 1.79 -14.07 2.41
CA TYR A 22 1.58 -13.60 3.78
C TYR A 22 1.53 -14.72 4.83
N VAL A 23 1.08 -15.92 4.45
CA VAL A 23 0.96 -17.07 5.37
C VAL A 23 2.26 -17.87 5.45
N ASN A 24 3.00 -18.05 4.34
CA ASN A 24 4.19 -18.91 4.32
C ASN A 24 5.49 -18.11 4.23
N THR A 25 5.59 -17.23 3.22
CA THR A 25 6.87 -16.58 2.91
C THR A 25 7.23 -15.51 3.92
N VAL A 26 6.27 -14.70 4.37
CA VAL A 26 6.52 -13.67 5.39
C VAL A 26 7.02 -14.29 6.71
N PRO A 27 6.37 -15.30 7.33
CA PRO A 27 6.92 -15.91 8.53
C PRO A 27 8.31 -16.52 8.35
N ARG A 28 8.55 -17.19 7.22
CA ARG A 28 9.87 -17.79 6.91
C ARG A 28 10.96 -16.74 6.86
N LEU A 29 10.76 -15.67 6.08
CA LEU A 29 11.76 -14.60 5.93
C LEU A 29 11.86 -13.69 7.15
N GLY A 30 10.77 -13.56 7.92
CA GLY A 30 10.75 -12.82 9.18
C GLY A 30 11.71 -13.39 10.22
N LEU A 31 11.96 -14.70 10.22
CA LEU A 31 12.96 -15.30 11.12
C LEU A 31 14.41 -14.92 10.78
N THR A 32 14.64 -14.33 9.60
CA THR A 32 15.97 -13.94 9.11
C THR A 32 16.11 -12.43 8.86
N SER A 33 15.07 -11.65 9.14
CA SER A 33 15.02 -10.21 8.89
C SER A 33 14.31 -9.50 10.04
N ASP A 34 15.07 -8.74 10.81
CA ASP A 34 14.55 -7.97 11.95
C ASP A 34 13.48 -6.97 11.52
N ALA A 35 13.71 -6.27 10.39
CA ALA A 35 12.74 -5.32 9.83
C ALA A 35 11.39 -5.99 9.55
N LEU A 36 11.41 -7.15 8.89
CA LEU A 36 10.20 -7.90 8.56
C LEU A 36 9.54 -8.45 9.82
N LEU A 37 10.32 -9.00 10.76
CA LEU A 37 9.83 -9.54 12.03
C LEU A 37 9.11 -8.48 12.86
N TYR A 38 9.71 -7.30 12.98
CA TYR A 38 9.11 -6.19 13.71
C TYR A 38 7.84 -5.70 13.01
N CYS A 39 7.82 -5.63 11.68
CA CYS A 39 6.60 -5.31 10.95
C CYS A 39 5.50 -6.37 11.15
N MET A 40 5.84 -7.65 11.22
CA MET A 40 4.88 -8.73 11.56
C MET A 40 4.29 -8.53 12.96
N TYR A 41 5.09 -8.12 13.95
CA TYR A 41 4.58 -7.84 15.29
C TYR A 41 3.71 -6.57 15.32
N SER A 42 4.11 -5.56 14.57
CA SER A 42 3.38 -4.31 14.46
C SER A 42 1.98 -4.50 13.87
N ILE A 43 1.87 -5.24 12.76
CA ILE A 43 0.59 -5.51 12.11
C ILE A 43 -0.27 -6.48 12.90
N ALA A 44 0.31 -7.49 13.56
CA ALA A 44 -0.43 -8.39 14.43
C ALA A 44 -1.04 -7.65 15.63
N ALA A 45 -0.30 -6.68 16.19
CA ALA A 45 -0.82 -5.83 17.27
C ALA A 45 -1.97 -4.92 16.78
N LEU A 46 -1.87 -4.33 15.59
CA LEU A 46 -3.01 -3.61 14.99
C LEU A 46 -4.21 -4.51 14.75
N HIS A 47 -3.98 -5.73 14.25
CA HIS A 47 -5.05 -6.69 14.01
C HIS A 47 -5.79 -7.04 15.31
N CYS A 48 -5.06 -7.31 16.42
CA CYS A 48 -5.66 -7.49 17.75
C CYS A 48 -6.54 -6.30 18.19
N LYS A 49 -6.09 -5.07 17.91
CA LYS A 49 -6.90 -3.87 18.21
C LYS A 49 -8.20 -3.87 17.41
N VAL A 50 -8.12 -4.15 16.10
CA VAL A 50 -9.29 -4.12 15.19
C VAL A 50 -10.33 -5.19 15.56
N ILE A 51 -9.90 -6.39 15.92
CA ILE A 51 -10.81 -7.48 16.30
C ILE A 51 -11.39 -7.34 17.73
N GLY A 52 -11.01 -6.30 18.47
CA GLY A 52 -11.55 -6.02 19.81
C GLY A 52 -11.05 -6.96 20.91
N ASP A 53 -9.85 -7.53 20.77
CA ASP A 53 -9.24 -8.33 21.84
C ASP A 53 -9.03 -7.46 23.11
N LEU A 54 -9.19 -8.06 24.29
CA LEU A 54 -9.22 -7.43 25.63
C LEU A 54 -7.95 -6.62 25.98
N ARG A 55 -6.95 -6.61 25.11
CA ARG A 55 -5.63 -6.01 25.27
C ARG A 55 -5.45 -4.71 24.46
N GLY A 56 -6.52 -4.07 23.99
CA GLY A 56 -6.49 -2.94 23.04
C GLY A 56 -5.45 -1.83 23.30
N LEU A 57 -5.20 -1.44 24.56
CA LEU A 57 -4.15 -0.45 24.91
C LEU A 57 -2.74 -1.02 24.69
N VAL A 58 -2.47 -2.23 25.18
CA VAL A 58 -1.19 -2.94 25.00
C VAL A 58 -0.91 -3.15 23.51
N SER A 59 -1.95 -3.42 22.72
CA SER A 59 -1.86 -3.57 21.26
C SER A 59 -1.42 -2.28 20.57
N ARG A 60 -1.86 -1.10 21.01
CA ARG A 60 -1.43 0.18 20.44
C ARG A 60 0.04 0.49 20.74
N ASP A 61 0.47 0.27 21.98
CA ASP A 61 1.87 0.52 22.37
C ASP A 61 2.82 -0.48 21.72
N ALA A 62 2.42 -1.76 21.63
CA ALA A 62 3.15 -2.78 20.90
C ALA A 62 3.27 -2.42 19.41
N HIS A 63 2.16 -2.01 18.77
CA HIS A 63 2.19 -1.55 17.38
C HIS A 63 3.21 -0.43 17.18
N ARG A 64 3.15 0.64 17.99
CA ARG A 64 4.06 1.80 17.90
C ARG A 64 5.52 1.41 18.10
N LYS A 65 5.80 0.61 19.12
CA LYS A 65 7.15 0.12 19.43
C LYS A 65 7.74 -0.65 18.25
N TYR A 66 7.00 -1.66 17.78
CA TYR A 66 7.49 -2.51 16.69
C TYR A 66 7.47 -1.81 15.33
N LEU A 67 6.58 -0.85 15.11
CA LEU A 67 6.61 0.00 13.91
C LEU A 67 7.90 0.82 13.87
N SER A 68 8.26 1.48 14.96
CA SER A 68 9.48 2.27 15.06
C SER A 68 10.73 1.42 14.84
N MET A 69 10.81 0.26 15.49
CA MET A 69 11.90 -0.69 15.29
C MET A 69 11.96 -1.20 13.84
N GLY A 70 10.81 -1.57 13.27
CA GLY A 70 10.70 -2.04 11.89
C GLY A 70 11.16 -0.99 10.87
N LEU A 71 10.74 0.26 11.03
CA LEU A 71 11.17 1.37 10.17
C LEU A 71 12.68 1.61 10.25
N ARG A 72 13.26 1.56 11.45
CA ARG A 72 14.70 1.73 11.63
C ARG A 72 15.49 0.66 10.87
N GLU A 73 15.17 -0.62 11.11
CA GLU A 73 15.87 -1.73 10.46
C GLU A 73 15.59 -1.75 8.94
N HIS A 74 14.39 -1.36 8.51
CA HIS A 74 14.05 -1.26 7.09
C HIS A 74 14.89 -0.21 6.37
N ASN A 75 15.05 0.98 6.96
CA ASN A 75 15.87 2.05 6.39
C ASN A 75 17.35 1.63 6.27
N LEU A 76 17.88 0.91 7.27
CA LEU A 76 19.23 0.34 7.20
C LEU A 76 19.35 -0.69 6.08
N ALA A 77 18.33 -1.55 5.91
CA ALA A 77 18.32 -2.56 4.85
C ALA A 77 18.20 -1.95 3.45
N ILE A 78 17.41 -0.88 3.27
CA ILE A 78 17.25 -0.16 2.00
C ILE A 78 18.55 0.52 1.58
N ALA A 79 19.39 0.96 2.51
CA ALA A 79 20.67 1.56 2.18
C ALA A 79 21.63 0.58 1.44
N ASN A 80 21.38 -0.73 1.54
CA ASN A 80 22.19 -1.76 0.88
C ASN A 80 21.31 -2.94 0.40
N ILE A 81 20.48 -2.68 -0.61
CA ILE A 81 19.62 -3.69 -1.21
C ILE A 81 20.51 -4.69 -1.96
N ALA A 82 20.36 -5.99 -1.64
CA ALA A 82 21.10 -7.08 -2.26
C ALA A 82 20.15 -8.23 -2.61
N PRO A 83 20.50 -9.13 -3.55
CA PRO A 83 19.62 -10.23 -3.97
C PRO A 83 19.10 -11.08 -2.81
N LYS A 84 19.93 -11.33 -1.81
CA LYS A 84 19.57 -12.14 -0.62
C LYS A 84 18.61 -11.43 0.36
N THR A 85 18.51 -10.10 0.31
CA THR A 85 17.69 -9.28 1.22
C THR A 85 16.49 -8.66 0.53
N ALA A 86 16.49 -8.58 -0.80
CA ALA A 86 15.49 -7.90 -1.61
C ALA A 86 14.05 -8.35 -1.30
N ASP A 87 13.83 -9.67 -1.19
CA ASP A 87 12.50 -10.22 -0.88
C ASP A 87 11.99 -9.78 0.49
N ALA A 88 12.84 -9.88 1.53
CA ALA A 88 12.48 -9.47 2.89
C ALA A 88 12.21 -7.96 2.97
N ILE A 89 13.01 -7.16 2.26
CA ILE A 89 12.85 -5.72 2.15
C ILE A 89 11.49 -5.38 1.50
N CYS A 90 11.17 -5.99 0.35
CA CYS A 90 9.88 -5.77 -0.33
C CYS A 90 8.69 -6.14 0.55
N LEU A 91 8.76 -7.29 1.26
CA LEU A 91 7.70 -7.70 2.18
C LEU A 91 7.55 -6.77 3.37
N THR A 92 8.66 -6.22 3.88
CA THR A 92 8.63 -5.25 4.96
C THR A 92 7.87 -4.01 4.52
N SER A 93 8.16 -3.45 3.33
CA SER A 93 7.39 -2.33 2.77
C SER A 93 5.92 -2.68 2.53
N SER A 94 5.62 -3.93 2.15
CA SER A 94 4.23 -4.40 2.02
C SER A 94 3.49 -4.40 3.36
N LEU A 95 4.10 -4.90 4.43
CA LEU A 95 3.47 -4.90 5.76
C LEU A 95 3.32 -3.47 6.32
N LEU A 96 4.31 -2.60 6.11
CA LEU A 96 4.22 -1.18 6.46
C LEU A 96 3.03 -0.51 5.76
N ARG A 97 2.78 -0.85 4.49
CA ARG A 97 1.60 -0.42 3.74
C ARG A 97 0.29 -0.82 4.39
N PHE A 98 0.15 -2.10 4.79
CA PHE A 98 -1.05 -2.54 5.49
C PHE A 98 -1.24 -1.82 6.82
N CYS A 99 -0.17 -1.62 7.60
CA CYS A 99 -0.25 -0.84 8.83
C CYS A 99 -0.78 0.57 8.56
N SER A 100 -0.21 1.27 7.58
CA SER A 100 -0.64 2.61 7.17
C SER A 100 -2.10 2.64 6.70
N PHE A 101 -2.51 1.66 5.90
CA PHE A 101 -3.88 1.53 5.40
C PHE A 101 -4.90 1.27 6.53
N ILE A 102 -4.58 0.39 7.49
CA ILE A 102 -5.44 0.10 8.64
C ILE A 102 -5.63 1.37 9.50
N LEU A 103 -4.58 2.15 9.70
CA LEU A 103 -4.64 3.38 10.52
C LEU A 103 -5.53 4.47 9.91
N LEU A 104 -5.85 4.42 8.61
CA LEU A 104 -6.83 5.33 7.99
C LEU A 104 -8.22 5.25 8.65
N GLN A 105 -8.53 4.14 9.31
CA GLN A 105 -9.79 3.97 10.03
C GLN A 105 -9.92 4.93 11.22
N ASP A 106 -8.80 5.27 11.87
CA ASP A 106 -8.74 6.11 13.07
C ASP A 106 -8.60 7.61 12.75
N ARG A 107 -8.50 7.98 11.47
CA ARG A 107 -8.22 9.37 11.08
C ARG A 107 -9.40 10.31 11.37
N VAL A 108 -9.08 11.56 11.71
CA VAL A 108 -10.07 12.63 11.79
C VAL A 108 -10.59 12.93 10.38
N ARG A 109 -11.92 12.94 10.22
CA ARG A 109 -12.57 13.20 8.91
C ARG A 109 -13.27 14.55 8.86
N GLN A 110 -13.41 15.23 9.99
CA GLN A 110 -14.12 16.50 10.11
C GLN A 110 -13.32 17.47 11.02
N PRO A 111 -12.87 18.63 10.50
CA PRO A 111 -12.88 19.00 9.08
C PRO A 111 -12.05 18.00 8.25
N TYR A 112 -12.38 17.85 6.96
CA TYR A 112 -11.63 16.94 6.10
C TYR A 112 -10.17 17.39 5.99
N THR A 113 -9.27 16.43 6.16
CA THR A 113 -7.86 16.57 5.82
C THR A 113 -7.46 15.37 4.95
N PRO A 114 -6.66 15.59 3.89
CA PRO A 114 -6.19 14.49 3.05
C PRO A 114 -5.22 13.60 3.84
N PRO A 115 -5.21 12.28 3.59
CA PRO A 115 -4.34 11.33 4.27
C PRO A 115 -2.90 11.36 3.72
N VAL A 116 -2.24 12.52 3.76
CA VAL A 116 -0.93 12.77 3.13
C VAL A 116 0.14 11.79 3.61
N GLU A 117 0.17 11.46 4.91
CA GLU A 117 1.13 10.50 5.46
C GLU A 117 1.00 9.12 4.80
N TRP A 118 -0.22 8.64 4.57
CA TRP A 118 -0.47 7.38 3.87
C TRP A 118 -0.12 7.48 2.39
N LEU A 119 -0.35 8.63 1.75
CA LEU A 119 0.02 8.82 0.35
C LEU A 119 1.54 8.80 0.15
N MET A 120 2.27 9.53 1.00
CA MET A 120 3.72 9.69 0.92
C MET A 120 4.49 8.41 1.31
N MET A 121 4.02 7.68 2.33
CA MET A 121 4.72 6.49 2.87
C MET A 121 4.88 5.36 1.83
N ASN A 122 4.11 5.42 0.74
CA ASN A 122 3.97 4.32 -0.21
C ASN A 122 4.61 4.62 -1.58
N ALA A 123 4.90 5.88 -1.90
CA ALA A 123 5.54 6.28 -3.15
C ALA A 123 6.95 5.66 -3.32
N SER A 124 7.72 5.57 -2.23
CA SER A 124 9.06 4.95 -2.22
C SER A 124 9.05 3.45 -2.50
N THR A 125 7.91 2.77 -2.27
CA THR A 125 7.79 1.32 -2.49
C THR A 125 7.90 0.98 -3.98
N LYS A 126 7.45 1.86 -4.89
CA LYS A 126 7.56 1.63 -6.34
C LYS A 126 9.01 1.48 -6.78
N ALA A 127 9.85 2.46 -6.41
CA ALA A 127 11.27 2.46 -6.73
C ALA A 127 11.99 1.26 -6.10
N LEU A 128 11.60 0.90 -4.87
CA LEU A 128 12.15 -0.24 -4.17
C LEU A 128 11.86 -1.58 -4.87
N VAL A 129 10.60 -1.81 -5.26
CA VAL A 129 10.20 -3.04 -5.96
C VAL A 129 10.86 -3.10 -7.34
N ALA A 130 10.96 -1.97 -8.06
CA ALA A 130 11.70 -1.91 -9.33
C ALA A 130 13.18 -2.28 -9.16
N THR A 131 13.85 -1.69 -8.17
CA THR A 131 15.25 -2.00 -7.84
C THR A 131 15.42 -3.48 -7.50
N ALA A 132 14.51 -4.04 -6.70
CA ALA A 132 14.53 -5.46 -6.34
C ALA A 132 14.29 -6.38 -7.54
N TYR A 133 13.43 -5.97 -8.48
CA TYR A 133 13.12 -6.72 -9.70
C TYR A 133 14.33 -6.82 -10.64
N GLU A 134 15.12 -5.74 -10.74
CA GLU A 134 16.31 -5.67 -11.60
C GLU A 134 17.52 -6.46 -11.06
N LEU A 135 17.51 -6.81 -9.78
CA LEU A 135 18.58 -7.61 -9.18
C LEU A 135 18.66 -9.03 -9.76
N PRO A 136 19.83 -9.69 -9.72
CA PRO A 136 19.96 -11.09 -10.11
C PRO A 136 18.96 -12.00 -9.40
N GLY A 137 18.03 -12.57 -10.18
CA GLY A 137 16.97 -13.44 -9.68
C GLY A 137 15.67 -12.73 -9.28
N GLY A 138 15.64 -11.40 -9.19
CA GLY A 138 14.48 -10.61 -8.77
C GLY A 138 13.33 -10.54 -9.77
N GLY A 139 13.60 -10.76 -11.05
CA GLY A 139 12.57 -10.92 -12.08
C GLY A 139 12.13 -12.36 -12.31
N LYS A 140 12.72 -13.35 -11.62
CA LYS A 140 12.39 -14.76 -11.80
C LYS A 140 11.08 -15.11 -11.12
N GLU A 141 10.38 -16.09 -11.67
CA GLU A 141 9.17 -16.67 -11.08
C GLU A 141 9.45 -17.10 -9.63
N GLY A 142 8.55 -16.71 -8.73
CA GLY A 142 8.64 -17.02 -7.29
C GLY A 142 9.40 -15.99 -6.43
N SER A 143 10.10 -15.03 -7.03
CA SER A 143 10.65 -13.88 -6.28
C SER A 143 9.54 -12.92 -5.82
N VAL A 144 9.74 -12.23 -4.70
CA VAL A 144 8.72 -11.33 -4.16
C VAL A 144 8.49 -10.13 -5.08
N ALA A 145 9.55 -9.56 -5.65
CA ALA A 145 9.43 -8.43 -6.55
C ALA A 145 8.60 -8.79 -7.79
N ALA A 146 8.88 -9.94 -8.43
CA ALA A 146 8.09 -10.40 -9.57
C ALA A 146 6.63 -10.69 -9.19
N MET A 147 6.38 -11.30 -8.02
CA MET A 147 5.00 -11.50 -7.52
C MET A 147 4.26 -10.17 -7.31
N MET A 148 4.93 -9.16 -6.73
CA MET A 148 4.33 -7.85 -6.49
C MET A 148 3.96 -7.12 -7.77
N VAL A 149 4.81 -7.19 -8.80
CA VAL A 149 4.50 -6.67 -10.14
C VAL A 149 3.36 -7.46 -10.79
N GLY A 150 3.34 -8.79 -10.60
CA GLY A 150 2.33 -9.68 -11.16
C GLY A 150 0.96 -9.65 -10.48
N PHE A 151 0.82 -9.07 -9.27
CA PHE A 151 -0.46 -9.08 -8.55
C PHE A 151 -1.56 -8.24 -9.21
N SER A 152 -1.20 -7.24 -10.02
CA SER A 152 -2.17 -6.43 -10.74
C SER A 152 -1.61 -5.99 -12.09
N PRO A 153 -2.36 -6.17 -13.20
CA PRO A 153 -1.93 -5.68 -14.50
C PRO A 153 -1.74 -4.16 -14.51
N LEU A 154 -2.42 -3.44 -13.60
CA LEU A 154 -2.29 -2.01 -13.45
C LEU A 154 -0.89 -1.56 -13.08
N VAL A 155 -0.04 -2.42 -12.50
CA VAL A 155 1.35 -2.04 -12.15
C VAL A 155 2.16 -1.77 -13.41
N SER A 156 1.97 -2.57 -14.45
CA SER A 156 2.75 -2.50 -15.70
C SER A 156 2.00 -1.88 -16.87
N ASN A 157 0.67 -1.74 -16.79
CA ASN A 157 -0.17 -1.21 -17.85
C ASN A 157 -0.78 0.15 -17.44
N GLU A 158 -0.17 1.24 -17.88
CA GLU A 158 -0.62 2.60 -17.58
C GLU A 158 -1.89 2.98 -18.36
N GLU A 159 -2.05 2.50 -19.60
CA GLU A 159 -3.25 2.74 -20.40
C GLU A 159 -4.50 2.19 -19.71
N MET A 160 -4.42 0.96 -19.19
CA MET A 160 -5.50 0.34 -18.41
C MET A 160 -5.74 1.06 -17.08
N ARG A 161 -4.68 1.59 -16.47
CA ARG A 161 -4.71 2.27 -15.17
C ARG A 161 -5.40 3.64 -15.24
N PHE A 162 -5.19 4.38 -16.32
CA PHE A 162 -5.66 5.75 -16.49
C PHE A 162 -6.64 5.90 -17.64
N ASP A 163 -7.33 4.81 -18.01
CA ASP A 163 -8.36 4.80 -19.05
C ASP A 163 -9.44 5.87 -18.75
N PRO A 164 -9.65 6.86 -19.63
CA PRO A 164 -10.70 7.87 -19.46
C PRO A 164 -12.12 7.31 -19.39
N ALA A 165 -12.37 6.10 -19.91
CA ALA A 165 -13.67 5.46 -19.75
C ALA A 165 -13.99 5.15 -18.27
N GLN A 166 -12.97 4.94 -17.43
CA GLN A 166 -13.16 4.59 -16.03
C GLN A 166 -13.62 5.76 -15.15
N ARG A 167 -13.41 7.01 -15.56
CA ARG A 167 -13.88 8.18 -14.80
C ARG A 167 -15.31 8.63 -15.15
N GLN A 168 -16.02 7.86 -15.99
CA GLN A 168 -17.39 8.18 -16.37
C GLN A 168 -18.30 8.31 -15.15
N GLY A 169 -18.96 9.47 -15.01
CA GLY A 169 -19.84 9.80 -13.88
C GLY A 169 -19.12 10.42 -12.67
N LEU A 170 -17.78 10.56 -12.71
CA LEU A 170 -16.98 11.25 -11.69
C LEU A 170 -16.53 12.64 -12.12
N GLU A 171 -16.87 13.09 -13.33
CA GLU A 171 -16.52 14.40 -13.87
C GLU A 171 -16.96 15.59 -13.00
N PRO A 172 -18.09 15.53 -12.26
CA PRO A 172 -18.45 16.61 -11.34
C PRO A 172 -17.37 16.90 -10.28
N LEU A 173 -16.50 15.94 -9.96
CA LEU A 173 -15.39 16.14 -9.02
C LEU A 173 -14.25 16.99 -9.60
N LEU A 174 -14.18 17.15 -10.92
CA LEU A 174 -13.22 18.04 -11.60
C LEU A 174 -13.76 19.47 -11.75
N GLN A 175 -15.02 19.71 -11.36
CA GLN A 175 -15.60 21.05 -11.47
C GLN A 175 -14.92 21.99 -10.47
N ARG A 176 -14.32 23.03 -11.04
CA ARG A 176 -13.65 24.08 -10.29
C ARG A 176 -14.64 25.15 -9.88
N ASP A 177 -14.45 25.65 -8.67
CA ASP A 177 -15.16 26.80 -8.14
C ASP A 177 -14.22 28.01 -8.08
N GLU A 178 -14.70 29.15 -8.58
CA GLU A 178 -13.89 30.37 -8.74
C GLU A 178 -13.40 30.96 -7.40
N VAL A 179 -14.04 30.61 -6.29
CA VAL A 179 -13.70 31.10 -4.95
C VAL A 179 -12.89 30.06 -4.17
N ARG A 180 -13.31 28.79 -4.19
CA ARG A 180 -12.66 27.69 -3.45
C ARG A 180 -11.28 27.38 -4.01
N ASP A 181 -11.13 27.34 -5.33
CA ASP A 181 -9.97 26.73 -6.00
C ASP A 181 -8.98 27.77 -6.55
N VAL A 182 -9.18 29.06 -6.26
CA VAL A 182 -8.40 30.17 -6.81
C VAL A 182 -6.88 30.06 -6.56
N ARG A 183 -6.48 29.40 -5.47
CA ARG A 183 -5.07 29.22 -5.09
C ARG A 183 -4.45 27.93 -5.63
N GLU A 184 -5.27 27.03 -6.15
CA GLU A 184 -4.82 25.74 -6.64
C GLU A 184 -4.24 25.89 -8.05
N PRO A 185 -3.00 25.42 -8.29
CA PRO A 185 -2.42 25.41 -9.63
C PRO A 185 -3.27 24.58 -10.59
N TRP A 186 -3.71 25.19 -11.70
CA TRP A 186 -4.47 24.51 -12.74
C TRP A 186 -3.75 24.58 -14.09
N ASP A 187 -2.53 24.08 -14.11
CA ASP A 187 -1.78 23.82 -15.34
C ASP A 187 -2.16 22.44 -15.93
N ALA A 188 -1.63 22.13 -17.11
CA ALA A 188 -1.90 20.87 -17.80
C ALA A 188 -1.47 19.64 -16.99
N GLU A 189 -0.44 19.75 -16.16
CA GLU A 189 0.07 18.66 -15.33
C GLU A 189 -0.84 18.41 -14.14
N SER A 190 -1.32 19.47 -13.47
CA SER A 190 -2.32 19.38 -12.40
C SER A 190 -3.64 18.79 -12.90
N GLN A 191 -4.12 19.24 -14.06
CA GLN A 191 -5.33 18.71 -14.67
C GLN A 191 -5.19 17.21 -14.96
N ASP A 192 -4.11 16.81 -15.63
CA ASP A 192 -3.79 15.41 -15.92
C ASP A 192 -3.65 14.56 -14.64
N ALA A 193 -3.05 15.10 -13.58
CA ALA A 193 -2.93 14.41 -12.30
C ALA A 193 -4.30 14.10 -11.66
N TYR A 194 -5.23 15.06 -11.67
CA TYR A 194 -6.59 14.82 -11.18
C TYR A 194 -7.39 13.87 -12.07
N GLU A 195 -7.32 14.09 -13.38
CA GLU A 195 -8.01 13.29 -14.38
C GLU A 195 -7.60 11.81 -14.34
N SER A 196 -6.30 11.54 -14.31
CA SER A 196 -5.75 10.18 -14.20
C SER A 196 -6.07 9.53 -12.85
N THR A 197 -6.04 10.30 -11.76
CA THR A 197 -6.42 9.82 -10.43
C THR A 197 -7.90 9.44 -10.37
N LEU A 198 -8.78 10.23 -10.99
CA LEU A 198 -10.20 9.88 -11.08
C LEU A 198 -10.44 8.64 -11.94
N SER A 199 -9.71 8.48 -13.04
CA SER A 199 -9.77 7.22 -13.83
C SER A 199 -9.42 6.02 -12.97
N TYR A 200 -8.33 6.10 -12.19
CA TYR A 200 -7.93 5.02 -11.29
C TYR A 200 -9.02 4.70 -10.25
N ILE A 201 -9.54 5.73 -9.57
CA ILE A 201 -10.55 5.58 -8.52
C ILE A 201 -11.84 5.01 -9.11
N GLY A 202 -12.27 5.52 -10.27
CA GLY A 202 -13.43 5.02 -10.99
C GLY A 202 -13.30 3.55 -11.37
N GLY A 203 -12.13 3.13 -11.86
CA GLY A 203 -11.84 1.72 -12.13
C GLY A 203 -11.93 0.84 -10.87
N ALA A 204 -11.46 1.33 -9.72
CA ALA A 204 -11.58 0.62 -8.44
C ALA A 204 -13.04 0.52 -7.96
N ILE A 205 -13.83 1.60 -8.13
CA ILE A 205 -15.26 1.63 -7.80
C ILE A 205 -16.04 0.65 -8.67
N GLU A 206 -15.83 0.66 -9.99
CA GLU A 206 -16.51 -0.24 -10.92
C GLU A 206 -16.16 -1.71 -10.65
N THR A 207 -14.89 -1.99 -10.36
CA THR A 207 -14.45 -3.34 -9.95
C THR A 207 -15.18 -3.82 -8.69
N ALA A 208 -15.31 -2.96 -7.68
CA ALA A 208 -16.03 -3.28 -6.46
C ALA A 208 -17.54 -3.46 -6.70
N ARG A 209 -18.16 -2.65 -7.59
CA ARG A 209 -19.57 -2.74 -7.97
C ARG A 209 -19.88 -4.00 -8.77
N ALA A 210 -18.97 -4.45 -9.62
CA ALA A 210 -19.07 -5.70 -10.38
C ALA A 210 -18.97 -6.97 -9.50
N GLY A 211 -18.67 -6.81 -8.21
CA GLY A 211 -18.62 -7.90 -7.23
C GLY A 211 -17.21 -8.39 -6.91
N ASP A 212 -16.17 -7.92 -7.61
CA ASP A 212 -14.78 -8.23 -7.30
C ASP A 212 -14.23 -7.33 -6.18
N ARG A 213 -14.71 -7.60 -4.97
CA ARG A 213 -14.31 -6.85 -3.77
C ARG A 213 -12.83 -6.98 -3.46
N GLN A 214 -12.22 -8.12 -3.79
CA GLN A 214 -10.80 -8.39 -3.51
C GLN A 214 -9.92 -7.52 -4.40
N ASP A 215 -10.20 -7.45 -5.70
CA ASP A 215 -9.45 -6.56 -6.60
C ASP A 215 -9.74 -5.08 -6.33
N GLY A 216 -10.99 -4.72 -6.03
CA GLY A 216 -11.32 -3.37 -5.57
C GLY A 216 -10.50 -2.94 -4.34
N LEU A 217 -10.42 -3.81 -3.32
CA LEU A 217 -9.61 -3.55 -2.12
C LEU A 217 -8.10 -3.48 -2.44
N ARG A 218 -7.59 -4.37 -3.29
CA ARG A 218 -6.18 -4.32 -3.74
C ARG A 218 -5.84 -2.99 -4.39
N ARG A 219 -6.69 -2.52 -5.31
CA ARG A 219 -6.51 -1.22 -5.98
C ARG A 219 -6.44 -0.07 -4.98
N LEU A 220 -7.24 -0.09 -3.92
CA LEU A 220 -7.18 0.93 -2.87
C LEU A 220 -5.89 0.84 -2.03
N ILE A 221 -5.42 -0.37 -1.72
CA ILE A 221 -4.18 -0.55 -0.92
C ILE A 221 -2.93 -0.13 -1.70
N ILE A 222 -2.88 -0.40 -3.01
CA ILE A 222 -1.75 -0.02 -3.87
C ILE A 222 -1.90 1.36 -4.51
N PHE A 223 -3.02 2.05 -4.28
CA PHE A 223 -3.33 3.36 -4.86
C PHE A 223 -2.16 4.35 -4.82
N PRO A 224 -1.50 4.59 -3.66
CA PRO A 224 -0.47 5.63 -3.62
C PRO A 224 0.85 5.23 -4.30
N ILE A 225 1.00 3.96 -4.69
CA ILE A 225 2.13 3.49 -5.53
C ILE A 225 1.88 3.86 -7.00
N LEU A 226 0.63 3.91 -7.43
CA LEU A 226 0.24 3.91 -8.84
C LEU A 226 -0.23 5.27 -9.36
N VAL A 227 -0.67 6.18 -8.49
CA VAL A 227 -1.02 7.57 -8.87
C VAL A 227 0.20 8.38 -9.29
N LYS A 228 -0.05 9.45 -10.05
CA LYS A 228 0.99 10.41 -10.44
C LYS A 228 1.48 11.18 -9.21
N GLY A 229 2.79 11.40 -9.12
CA GLY A 229 3.40 12.12 -7.99
C GLY A 229 2.81 13.53 -7.82
N ARG A 230 2.50 14.19 -8.93
CA ARG A 230 1.84 15.50 -8.95
C ARG A 230 0.54 15.54 -8.15
N PHE A 231 -0.27 14.48 -8.18
CA PHE A 231 -1.50 14.41 -7.38
C PHE A 231 -1.19 14.46 -5.88
N ILE A 232 -0.12 13.79 -5.45
CA ILE A 232 0.30 13.77 -4.04
C ILE A 232 0.83 15.15 -3.61
N GLU A 233 1.43 15.93 -4.51
CA GLU A 233 1.89 17.29 -4.23
C GLU A 233 0.75 18.32 -4.10
N LEU A 234 -0.38 18.05 -4.75
CA LEU A 234 -1.54 18.95 -4.76
C LEU A 234 -2.46 18.80 -3.53
N VAL A 235 -2.30 17.73 -2.76
CA VAL A 235 -3.13 17.40 -1.58
C VAL A 235 -2.50 17.76 -0.25
#